data_AF-A0A699ZM63-F1
#
_entry.id   AF-A0A699ZM63-F1
#
_cell.length_a   1.000
_cell.length_b   1.000
_cell.length_c   1.000
_cell.angle_alpha   90.00
_cell.angle_beta   90.00
_cell.angle_gamma   90.00
#
_symmetry.space_group_name_H-M   'P 1'
#
loop_
_entity.id
_entity.type
_entity.pdbx_description
1 polymer ?
#
loop_
_entity_poly.entity_id
_entity_poly.type
_entity_poly.pdbx_seq_one_letter_code
_entity_poly.pdbx_strand_id
1 'polypeptide(L)'
;GFAMLVDPENLHLVAAALDPPQAMALYARLGDLRMYHPANPTGSWQLLLSHPVQAAVARRLLVGYIQQHDQRLCSWPHHVCFTQCLLGEQALDVKDPHTLTLPKSGMLKINFVDLRPVPDSARPLSPAQLRLLVNILLNDPQLDGRK
;
A
#
# COMPACT_ATOMS: atom_id res chain seq x y z
N GLY A 1 15.84 -15.38 -4.35
CA GLY A 1 14.62 -15.44 -3.53
C GLY A 1 14.25 -14.03 -3.12
N PHE A 2 12.96 -13.69 -3.14
CA PHE A 2 12.49 -12.40 -2.64
C PHE A 2 12.28 -12.50 -1.13
N ALA A 3 13.00 -11.70 -0.36
CA ALA A 3 12.72 -11.53 1.07
C ALA A 3 11.62 -10.47 1.21
N MET A 4 10.55 -10.81 1.93
CA MET A 4 9.42 -9.90 2.18
C MET A 4 9.59 -9.31 3.57
N LEU A 5 9.54 -7.98 3.67
CA LEU A 5 9.48 -7.33 4.96
C LEU A 5 8.06 -7.55 5.51
N VAL A 6 7.94 -8.33 6.57
CA VAL A 6 6.64 -8.75 7.13
C VAL A 6 6.03 -7.65 8.01
N ASP A 7 6.86 -6.75 8.52
CA ASP A 7 6.46 -5.70 9.45
C ASP A 7 7.19 -4.37 9.15
N PRO A 8 6.68 -3.57 8.20
CA PRO A 8 7.25 -2.27 7.86
C PRO A 8 7.07 -1.23 8.97
N GLU A 9 6.04 -1.36 9.79
CA GLU A 9 5.76 -0.42 10.88
C GLU A 9 6.81 -0.53 11.99
N ASN A 10 7.24 -1.75 12.33
CA ASN A 10 8.28 -1.98 13.34
C ASN A 10 9.71 -2.03 12.78
N LEU A 11 9.90 -1.71 11.49
CA LEU A 11 11.24 -1.68 10.88
C LEU A 11 12.19 -0.72 11.61
N HIS A 12 11.66 0.38 12.14
CA HIS A 12 12.43 1.34 12.92
C HIS A 12 13.02 0.73 14.19
N LEU A 13 12.33 -0.24 14.82
CA LEU A 13 12.82 -0.97 16.00
C LEU A 13 14.00 -1.88 15.62
N VAL A 14 13.90 -2.56 14.46
CA VAL A 14 15.00 -3.38 13.93
C VAL A 14 16.20 -2.50 13.58
N ALA A 15 15.97 -1.36 12.94
CA ALA A 15 17.04 -0.42 12.60
C ALA A 15 17.69 0.22 13.83
N ALA A 16 16.94 0.45 14.91
CA ALA A 16 17.47 0.97 16.18
C ALA A 16 18.38 -0.04 16.91
N ALA A 17 18.22 -1.33 16.63
CA ALA A 17 19.07 -2.40 17.18
C ALA A 17 20.32 -2.69 16.33
N LEU A 18 20.48 -2.03 15.17
CA LEU A 18 21.62 -2.21 14.27
C LEU A 18 22.64 -1.09 14.43
N ASP A 19 23.91 -1.40 14.15
CA ASP A 19 24.94 -0.37 14.06
C ASP A 19 24.61 0.61 12.92
N PRO A 20 24.97 1.91 13.04
CA PRO A 20 24.61 2.91 12.04
C PRO A 20 24.91 2.54 10.57
N PRO A 21 26.05 1.91 10.23
CA PRO A 21 26.33 1.47 8.85
C PRO A 21 25.39 0.35 8.38
N GLN A 22 24.98 -0.54 9.29
CA GLN A 22 24.08 -1.64 8.99
C GLN A 22 22.64 -1.15 8.83
N ALA A 23 22.20 -0.22 9.67
CA ALA A 23 20.91 0.44 9.51
C ALA A 23 20.85 1.23 8.19
N MET A 24 21.91 1.95 7.83
CA MET A 24 22.03 2.62 6.52
C MET A 24 22.00 1.62 5.36
N ALA A 25 22.74 0.51 5.44
CA ALA A 25 22.72 -0.53 4.42
C ALA A 25 21.35 -1.22 4.33
N LEU A 26 20.69 -1.45 5.46
CA LEU A 26 19.33 -1.99 5.54
C LEU A 26 18.35 -1.05 4.85
N TYR A 27 18.38 0.25 5.16
CA TYR A 27 17.51 1.23 4.53
C TYR A 27 17.82 1.47 3.05
N ALA A 28 19.10 1.43 2.65
CA ALA A 28 19.48 1.49 1.25
C ALA A 28 19.01 0.25 0.46
N ARG A 29 19.03 -0.93 1.09
CA ARG A 29 18.55 -2.19 0.49
C ARG A 29 17.03 -2.30 0.49
N LEU A 30 16.36 -1.78 1.52
CA LEU A 30 14.91 -1.76 1.60
C LEU A 30 14.33 -0.70 0.66
N GLY A 31 14.97 0.46 0.56
CA GLY A 31 14.55 1.56 -0.32
C GLY A 31 13.04 1.83 -0.24
N ASP A 32 12.43 1.86 -1.41
CA ASP A 32 10.99 2.02 -1.70
C ASP A 32 10.06 0.95 -1.08
N LEU A 33 10.57 -0.11 -0.42
CA LEU A 33 9.73 -1.12 0.23
C LEU A 33 8.88 -0.56 1.38
N ARG A 34 9.17 0.65 1.86
CA ARG A 34 8.29 1.38 2.80
C ARG A 34 6.97 1.83 2.17
N MET A 35 6.87 1.85 0.84
CA MET A 35 5.68 2.38 0.18
C MET A 35 4.48 1.45 0.30
N TYR A 36 4.68 0.12 0.41
CA TYR A 36 3.59 -0.85 0.38
C TYR A 36 3.39 -1.57 1.71
N HIS A 37 2.24 -1.34 2.34
CA HIS A 37 1.80 -2.09 3.51
C HIS A 37 0.77 -3.15 3.10
N PRO A 38 1.09 -4.46 3.17
CA PRO A 38 0.16 -5.51 2.73
C PRO A 38 -1.13 -5.59 3.57
N ALA A 39 -1.09 -5.18 4.84
CA ALA A 39 -2.24 -5.14 5.73
C ALA A 39 -3.15 -3.93 5.46
N ASN A 40 -2.61 -2.86 4.87
CA ASN A 40 -3.38 -1.68 4.48
C ASN A 40 -2.84 -1.08 3.16
N PRO A 41 -3.17 -1.69 2.01
CA PRO A 41 -2.72 -1.23 0.70
C PRO A 41 -3.58 -0.08 0.14
N THR A 42 -4.53 0.45 0.92
CA THR A 42 -5.42 1.53 0.50
C THR A 42 -4.64 2.82 0.29
N GLY A 43 -4.85 3.48 -0.84
CA GLY A 43 -4.24 4.78 -1.13
C GLY A 43 -4.12 5.09 -2.62
N SER A 44 -3.54 6.25 -2.91
CA SER A 44 -3.17 6.69 -4.25
C SER A 44 -1.72 6.32 -4.55
N TRP A 45 -1.50 5.65 -5.66
CA TRP A 45 -0.21 5.11 -6.07
C TRP A 45 0.21 5.71 -7.41
N GLN A 46 1.50 6.06 -7.50
CA GLN A 46 2.17 6.38 -8.75
C GLN A 46 3.42 5.49 -8.85
N LEU A 47 3.37 4.51 -9.75
CA LEU A 47 4.32 3.41 -9.82
C LEU A 47 4.99 3.36 -11.19
N LEU A 48 6.29 3.60 -11.23
CA LEU A 48 7.12 3.42 -12.40
C LEU A 48 7.39 1.92 -12.62
N LEU A 49 6.69 1.31 -13.57
CA LEU A 49 6.72 -0.14 -13.79
C LEU A 49 8.06 -0.67 -14.32
N SER A 50 8.94 0.19 -14.83
CA SER A 50 10.32 -0.19 -15.15
C SER A 50 11.18 -0.40 -13.90
N HIS A 51 10.77 0.14 -12.74
CA HIS A 51 11.44 -0.11 -11.47
C HIS A 51 10.92 -1.42 -10.85
N PRO A 52 11.78 -2.44 -10.62
CA PRO A 52 11.33 -3.79 -10.24
C PRO A 52 10.47 -3.85 -8.97
N VAL A 53 10.79 -3.02 -7.97
CA VAL A 53 10.05 -2.97 -6.69
C VAL A 53 8.66 -2.38 -6.90
N GLN A 54 8.55 -1.27 -7.62
CA GLN A 54 7.25 -0.61 -7.86
C GLN A 54 6.37 -1.47 -8.78
N ALA A 55 6.96 -2.16 -9.75
CA ALA A 55 6.27 -3.16 -10.55
C ALA A 55 5.76 -4.34 -9.70
N ALA A 56 6.50 -4.75 -8.66
CA ALA A 56 6.04 -5.78 -7.73
C ALA A 56 4.87 -5.30 -6.87
N VAL A 57 4.89 -4.05 -6.41
CA VAL A 57 3.76 -3.40 -5.72
C VAL A 57 2.52 -3.39 -6.62
N ALA A 58 2.65 -2.92 -7.87
CA ALA A 58 1.55 -2.88 -8.83
C ALA A 58 0.92 -4.28 -9.04
N ARG A 59 1.76 -5.32 -9.19
CA ARG A 59 1.29 -6.71 -9.28
C ARG A 59 0.57 -7.17 -8.02
N ARG A 60 1.05 -6.79 -6.83
CA ARG A 60 0.38 -7.14 -5.56
C ARG A 60 -0.97 -6.46 -5.41
N LEU A 61 -1.10 -5.20 -5.81
CA LEU A 61 -2.38 -4.49 -5.85
C LEU A 61 -3.36 -5.21 -6.81
N LEU A 62 -2.92 -5.60 -8.01
CA LEU A 62 -3.74 -6.36 -8.94
C LEU A 62 -4.18 -7.71 -8.37
N VAL A 63 -3.28 -8.46 -7.73
CA VAL A 63 -3.64 -9.72 -7.04
C VAL A 63 -4.67 -9.47 -5.95
N GLY A 64 -4.52 -8.41 -5.17
CA GLY A 64 -5.51 -8.00 -4.16
C GLY A 64 -6.87 -7.69 -4.79
N TYR A 65 -6.89 -6.98 -5.93
CA TYR A 65 -8.11 -6.68 -6.66
C TYR A 65 -8.82 -7.96 -7.16
N ILE A 66 -8.08 -8.88 -7.79
CA ILE A 66 -8.59 -10.19 -8.22
C ILE A 66 -9.22 -10.94 -7.04
N GLN A 67 -8.49 -11.05 -5.92
CA GLN A 67 -8.98 -11.75 -4.74
C GLN A 67 -10.26 -11.15 -4.16
N GLN A 68 -10.34 -9.83 -4.06
CA GLN A 68 -11.52 -9.13 -3.53
C GLN A 68 -12.73 -9.23 -4.48
N HIS A 69 -12.47 -9.24 -5.80
CA HIS A 69 -13.48 -9.49 -6.83
C HIS A 69 -14.04 -10.92 -6.72
N ASP A 70 -13.16 -11.93 -6.61
CA ASP A 70 -13.56 -13.34 -6.53
C ASP A 70 -14.33 -13.66 -5.25
N GLN A 71 -13.96 -13.01 -4.15
CA GLN A 71 -14.67 -13.09 -2.87
C GLN A 71 -15.98 -12.30 -2.85
N ARG A 72 -16.29 -11.55 -3.92
CA ARG A 72 -17.50 -10.73 -4.05
C ARG A 72 -17.71 -9.77 -2.87
N LEU A 73 -16.62 -9.17 -2.39
CA LEU A 73 -16.67 -8.24 -1.24
C LEU A 73 -17.45 -6.95 -1.56
N CYS A 74 -17.62 -6.62 -2.85
CA CYS A 74 -18.42 -5.50 -3.32
C CYS A 74 -19.13 -5.88 -4.61
N SER A 75 -20.35 -5.38 -4.82
CA SER A 75 -21.12 -5.57 -6.07
C SER A 75 -20.49 -4.84 -7.27
N TRP A 76 -19.69 -3.80 -7.02
CA TRP A 76 -19.12 -2.93 -8.04
C TRP A 76 -17.63 -2.65 -7.78
N PRO A 77 -16.76 -3.67 -7.77
CA PRO A 77 -15.41 -3.54 -7.25
C PRO A 77 -14.52 -2.64 -8.13
N HIS A 78 -14.76 -2.56 -9.45
CA HIS A 78 -14.04 -1.63 -10.35
C HIS A 78 -14.36 -0.15 -10.09
N HIS A 79 -15.50 0.16 -9.44
CA HIS A 79 -15.86 1.52 -9.08
C HIS A 79 -15.30 1.96 -7.73
N VAL A 80 -14.75 1.03 -6.94
CA VAL A 80 -14.35 1.30 -5.55
C VAL A 80 -12.91 0.88 -5.28
N CYS A 81 -12.57 -0.37 -5.59
CA CYS A 81 -11.29 -0.99 -5.24
C CYS A 81 -10.14 -0.54 -6.13
N PHE A 82 -10.37 -0.38 -7.44
CA PHE A 82 -9.29 -0.23 -8.42
C PHE A 82 -9.60 0.90 -9.40
N THR A 83 -9.57 2.14 -8.90
CA THR A 83 -10.07 3.33 -9.62
C THR A 83 -8.93 4.21 -10.13
N GLN A 84 -9.25 5.11 -11.05
CA GLN A 84 -8.28 6.04 -11.67
C GLN A 84 -7.03 5.33 -12.22
N CYS A 85 -7.20 4.13 -12.77
CA CYS A 85 -6.11 3.32 -13.30
C CYS A 85 -5.65 3.85 -14.66
N LEU A 86 -4.54 4.57 -14.68
CA LEU A 86 -3.95 5.17 -15.87
C LEU A 86 -2.55 4.63 -16.08
N LEU A 87 -2.20 4.29 -17.33
CA LEU A 87 -0.84 4.04 -17.74
C LEU A 87 -0.35 5.18 -18.62
N GLY A 88 0.56 6.00 -18.08
CA GLY A 88 0.84 7.32 -18.63
C GLY A 88 -0.42 8.18 -18.52
N GLU A 89 -1.01 8.49 -19.67
CA GLU A 89 -2.25 9.28 -19.78
C GLU A 89 -3.42 8.46 -20.34
N GLN A 90 -3.24 7.15 -20.55
CA GLN A 90 -4.27 6.27 -21.08
C GLN A 90 -4.96 5.48 -19.96
N ALA A 91 -6.29 5.53 -19.91
CA ALA A 91 -7.07 4.71 -18.99
C ALA A 91 -7.00 3.22 -19.39
N LEU A 92 -6.78 2.36 -18.39
CA LEU A 92 -6.84 0.91 -18.56
C LEU A 92 -8.26 0.41 -18.33
N ASP A 93 -8.67 -0.64 -19.05
CA ASP A 93 -9.93 -1.34 -18.76
C ASP A 93 -9.75 -2.21 -17.51
N VAL A 94 -10.47 -1.87 -16.45
CA VAL A 94 -10.38 -2.49 -15.13
C VAL A 94 -11.65 -3.25 -14.76
N LYS A 95 -12.60 -3.39 -15.69
CA LYS A 95 -13.91 -4.01 -15.42
C LYS A 95 -13.79 -5.47 -14.98
N ASP A 96 -12.93 -6.23 -15.65
CA ASP A 96 -12.59 -7.60 -15.29
C ASP A 96 -11.11 -7.68 -14.87
N PRO A 97 -10.82 -7.89 -13.57
CA PRO A 97 -9.44 -7.97 -13.08
C PRO A 97 -8.63 -9.12 -13.67
N HIS A 98 -9.27 -10.17 -14.20
CA HIS A 98 -8.57 -11.35 -14.74
C HIS A 98 -7.98 -11.11 -16.13
N THR A 99 -8.57 -10.17 -16.87
CA THR A 99 -8.09 -9.80 -18.22
C THR A 99 -7.12 -8.62 -18.18
N LEU A 100 -7.04 -7.92 -17.05
CA LEU A 100 -6.13 -6.80 -16.86
C LEU A 100 -4.67 -7.26 -16.77
N THR A 101 -3.89 -6.91 -17.78
CA THR A 101 -2.45 -7.17 -17.80
C THR A 101 -1.65 -5.89 -17.57
N LEU A 102 -0.71 -5.90 -16.61
CA LEU A 102 0.21 -4.80 -16.40
C LEU A 102 1.41 -4.89 -17.35
N PRO A 103 1.77 -3.81 -18.06
CA PRO A 103 2.95 -3.81 -18.93
C PRO A 103 4.26 -3.80 -18.13
N LYS A 104 5.36 -4.09 -18.83
CA LYS A 104 6.71 -4.15 -18.21
C LYS A 104 7.31 -2.78 -17.89
N SER A 105 6.76 -1.70 -18.44
CA SER A 105 7.28 -0.34 -18.31
C SER A 105 6.15 0.68 -18.46
N GLY A 106 6.41 1.91 -18.03
CA GLY A 106 5.44 3.01 -18.02
C GLY A 106 5.13 3.47 -16.59
N MET A 107 4.48 4.62 -16.47
CA MET A 107 4.01 5.16 -15.18
C MET A 107 2.56 4.72 -14.95
N LEU A 108 2.32 3.90 -13.95
CA LEU A 108 0.99 3.48 -13.53
C LEU A 108 0.49 4.41 -12.42
N LYS A 109 -0.62 5.11 -12.64
CA LYS A 109 -1.35 5.86 -11.61
C LYS A 109 -2.59 5.06 -11.23
N ILE A 110 -2.86 4.89 -9.94
CA ILE A 110 -4.03 4.12 -9.48
C ILE A 110 -4.43 4.53 -8.06
N ASN A 111 -5.74 4.59 -7.80
CA ASN A 111 -6.28 4.60 -6.45
C ASN A 111 -6.78 3.20 -6.09
N PHE A 112 -6.15 2.61 -5.07
CA PHE A 112 -6.52 1.31 -4.55
C PHE A 112 -7.30 1.46 -3.24
N VAL A 113 -8.39 0.71 -3.09
CA VAL A 113 -9.13 0.61 -1.82
C VAL A 113 -9.23 -0.87 -1.44
N ASP A 114 -8.73 -1.18 -0.25
CA ASP A 114 -8.87 -2.52 0.31
C ASP A 114 -10.28 -2.73 0.88
N LEU A 115 -11.02 -3.65 0.29
CA LEU A 115 -12.38 -4.02 0.69
C LEU A 115 -12.43 -5.13 1.72
N ARG A 116 -11.27 -5.67 2.15
CA ARG A 116 -11.24 -6.70 3.19
C ARG A 116 -11.95 -6.19 4.45
N PRO A 117 -12.90 -6.95 5.00
CA PRO A 117 -13.60 -6.53 6.20
C PRO A 117 -12.60 -6.42 7.36
N VAL A 118 -12.88 -5.48 8.26
CA VAL A 118 -12.18 -5.41 9.53
C VAL A 118 -12.45 -6.73 10.28
N PRO A 119 -11.42 -7.44 10.77
CA PRO A 119 -11.62 -8.69 11.48
C PRO A 119 -12.56 -8.54 12.68
N ASP A 120 -13.41 -9.54 12.94
CA ASP A 120 -14.34 -9.51 14.09
C ASP A 120 -13.63 -9.40 15.45
N SER A 121 -12.36 -9.83 15.50
CA SER A 121 -11.50 -9.68 16.68
C SER A 121 -11.01 -8.25 16.91
N ALA A 122 -11.14 -7.37 15.92
CA ALA A 122 -10.73 -5.97 16.05
C ALA A 122 -11.65 -5.27 17.03
N ARG A 123 -11.06 -4.74 18.10
CA ARG A 123 -11.81 -3.95 19.08
C ARG A 123 -11.82 -2.50 18.62
N PRO A 124 -12.99 -1.84 18.55
CA PRO A 124 -13.02 -0.40 18.31
C PRO A 124 -12.23 0.31 19.42
N LEU A 125 -11.57 1.40 19.05
CA LEU A 125 -10.87 2.22 20.03
C LEU A 125 -11.87 2.74 21.07
N SER A 126 -11.53 2.59 22.35
CA SER A 126 -12.29 3.25 23.40
C SER A 126 -12.24 4.78 23.23
N PRO A 127 -13.20 5.54 23.77
CA PRO A 127 -13.17 7.00 23.68
C PRO A 127 -11.89 7.65 24.25
N ALA A 128 -11.21 6.99 25.19
CA ALA A 128 -9.93 7.45 25.73
C ALA A 128 -8.78 7.18 24.74
N GLN A 129 -8.73 5.98 24.15
CA GLN A 129 -7.74 5.64 23.13
C GLN A 129 -7.92 6.47 21.85
N LEU A 130 -9.16 6.73 21.44
CA LEU A 130 -9.45 7.61 20.31
C LEU A 130 -8.99 9.04 20.58
N ARG A 131 -9.26 9.57 21.78
CA ARG A 131 -8.77 10.91 22.18
C ARG A 131 -7.25 10.98 22.20
N LEU A 132 -6.58 9.94 22.70
CA LEU A 132 -5.12 9.85 22.67
C LEU A 132 -4.60 9.83 21.23
N LEU A 133 -5.19 9.01 20.36
CA LEU A 133 -4.81 8.94 18.95
C LEU A 133 -4.99 10.30 18.26
N VAL A 134 -6.15 10.94 18.42
CA VAL A 134 -6.40 12.28 17.86
C VAL A 134 -5.39 13.30 18.39
N ASN A 135 -5.07 13.25 19.69
CA ASN A 135 -4.08 14.16 20.27
C ASN A 135 -2.68 13.90 19.71
N ILE A 136 -2.27 12.64 19.50
CA ILE A 136 -1.00 12.31 18.85
C ILE A 136 -0.99 12.88 17.43
N LEU A 137 -2.03 12.60 16.64
CA LEU A 137 -2.11 13.05 15.24
C LEU A 137 -2.11 14.57 15.10
N LEU A 138 -2.81 15.29 15.98
CA LEU A 138 -2.85 16.77 15.96
C LEU A 138 -1.52 17.41 16.36
N ASN A 139 -0.69 16.70 17.12
CA ASN A 139 0.60 17.21 17.59
C ASN A 139 1.79 16.58 16.87
N ASP A 140 1.57 15.76 15.83
CA ASP A 140 2.65 15.18 15.05
C ASP A 140 3.17 16.22 14.04
N PRO A 141 4.38 16.79 14.25
CA PRO A 141 4.93 17.81 13.37
C PRO A 141 5.27 17.28 11.97
N GLN A 142 5.20 15.96 11.74
CA GLN A 142 5.42 15.34 10.43
C GLN A 142 4.14 15.22 9.59
N LEU A 143 2.95 15.38 10.20
CA LEU A 143 1.67 15.29 9.50
C LEU A 143 1.19 16.63 8.91
N ASP A 144 1.80 17.74 9.31
CA ASP A 144 1.55 19.04 8.70
C ASP A 144 2.21 19.08 7.31
N GLY A 145 1.43 18.75 6.28
CA GLY A 145 1.85 18.68 4.86
C GLY A 145 2.25 20.01 4.22
N ARG A 146 2.69 21.00 5.00
CA ARG A 146 3.28 22.26 4.50
C ARG A 146 4.80 22.11 4.39
N LYS A 147 5.26 21.43 3.33
CA LYS A 147 6.61 21.61 2.77
C LYS A 147 6.53 21.66 1.26
#